data_AF-A0A7Y6UBU6-F1
#
_entry.id   AF-A0A7Y6UBU6-F1
#
_cell.length_a   1.000
_cell.length_b   1.000
_cell.length_c   1.000
_cell.angle_alpha   90.00
_cell.angle_beta   90.00
_cell.angle_gamma   90.00
#
_symmetry.space_group_name_H-M   'P 1'
#
loop_
_entity.id
_entity.type
_entity.pdbx_description
1 polymer ?
#
loop_
_entity_poly.entity_id
_entity_poly.type
_entity_poly.pdbx_seq_one_letter_code
_entity_poly.pdbx_strand_id
1 'polypeptide(L)'
;NEDRQSYWYLSATTDKCLVWLEGVTKPVLEQNNYYMILGRLPNLDLFDNLPINYKHSYIFARAGIFGELYRVDWQGLPVQELVDRGFWSAEVASSDNPYTNTQERADTVWHYGCKWKCLMTGTADEPQYAAAGWAMLEGNPEFTIEIGSTKGWYFDIETFSTTLYITGKLYNRDVTDHILDADVSWTRDTGNVSEDNAWAVKRAGAGKNLPLTIDDLGPNYTNMRVCTFKAQALLRDGQQFEVAENFVTF
;
A
#
# COMPACT_ATOMS: atom_id res chain seq x y z
N ASN A 1 50.74 29.54 7.36
CA ASN A 1 50.31 28.25 6.81
C ASN A 1 51.32 27.21 7.21
N GLU A 2 51.14 26.60 8.38
CA GLU A 2 51.79 25.31 8.67
C GLU A 2 51.06 24.26 7.81
N ASP A 3 51.80 23.51 7.00
CA ASP A 3 51.23 22.43 6.19
C ASP A 3 50.67 21.35 7.13
N ARG A 4 49.34 21.33 7.27
CA ARG A 4 48.63 20.29 8.01
C ARG A 4 48.77 18.97 7.26
N GLN A 5 49.13 17.91 7.97
CA GLN A 5 49.45 16.61 7.40
C GLN A 5 48.29 15.63 7.53
N SER A 6 48.31 14.58 6.72
CA SER A 6 47.36 13.46 6.76
C SER A 6 48.08 12.18 7.18
N TYR A 7 47.45 11.37 8.03
CA TYR A 7 48.04 10.15 8.59
C TYR A 7 47.09 8.97 8.47
N TRP A 8 47.65 7.80 8.15
CA TRP A 8 46.97 6.51 8.26
C TRP A 8 47.44 5.78 9.51
N TYR A 9 46.49 5.30 10.32
CA TYR A 9 46.74 4.53 11.53
C TYR A 9 46.09 3.15 11.41
N LEU A 10 46.86 2.11 11.74
CA LEU A 10 46.42 0.71 11.77
C LEU A 10 46.44 0.21 13.23
N SER A 11 45.28 0.05 13.83
CA SER A 11 45.12 -0.56 15.15
C SER A 11 44.83 -2.05 14.98
N ALA A 12 45.83 -2.91 15.22
CA ALA A 12 45.67 -4.35 15.06
C ALA A 12 45.17 -5.08 16.33
N THR A 13 45.30 -4.46 17.52
CA THR A 13 45.13 -5.14 18.81
C THR A 13 43.84 -4.75 19.55
N THR A 14 43.61 -3.46 19.78
CA THR A 14 42.49 -2.99 20.63
C THR A 14 41.21 -2.75 19.82
N ASP A 15 41.30 -1.99 18.72
CA ASP A 15 40.12 -1.53 17.97
C ASP A 15 39.98 -2.20 16.61
N LYS A 16 40.98 -2.97 16.16
CA LYS A 16 40.95 -3.70 14.88
C LYS A 16 40.44 -2.80 13.73
N CYS A 17 41.02 -1.61 13.60
CA CYS A 17 40.55 -0.56 12.70
C CYS A 17 41.68 0.12 11.94
N LEU A 18 41.38 0.52 10.70
CA LEU A 18 42.14 1.44 9.86
C LEU A 18 41.51 2.82 10.01
N VAL A 19 42.32 3.82 10.36
CA VAL A 19 41.87 5.20 10.58
C VAL A 19 42.66 6.14 9.69
N TRP A 20 41.96 7.04 9.00
CA TRP A 20 42.56 8.18 8.34
C TRP A 20 42.27 9.44 9.16
N LEU A 21 43.34 10.13 9.56
CA LEU A 21 43.31 11.46 10.15
C LEU A 21 43.70 12.51 9.12
N GLU A 22 42.95 13.61 9.06
CA GLU A 22 43.23 14.75 8.18
C GLU A 22 43.33 16.05 9.00
N GLY A 23 44.22 16.95 8.60
CA GLY A 23 44.30 18.28 9.19
C GLY A 23 45.11 18.37 10.49
N VAL A 24 45.98 17.39 10.76
CA VAL A 24 46.70 17.27 12.03
C VAL A 24 48.19 17.59 11.88
N THR A 25 48.81 18.17 12.90
CA THR A 25 50.27 18.41 12.98
C THR A 25 51.01 17.28 13.68
N LYS A 26 50.29 16.41 14.41
CA LYS A 26 50.76 15.20 15.07
C LYS A 26 49.66 14.14 14.97
N PRO A 27 49.99 12.83 14.95
CA PRO A 27 49.00 11.76 14.85
C PRO A 27 48.22 11.58 16.17
N VAL A 28 47.36 12.54 16.50
CA VAL A 28 46.54 12.54 17.71
C VAL A 28 45.14 12.02 17.38
N LEU A 29 44.75 10.95 18.05
CA LEU A 29 43.47 10.27 17.92
C LEU A 29 42.37 11.03 18.68
N GLU A 30 41.97 12.17 18.14
CA GLU A 30 40.86 13.00 18.64
C GLU A 30 39.67 12.94 17.69
N GLN A 31 38.46 13.03 18.24
CA GLN A 31 37.19 12.91 17.52
C GLN A 31 37.10 13.81 16.26
N ASN A 32 37.62 15.04 16.36
CA ASN A 32 37.60 16.02 15.28
C ASN A 32 38.56 15.69 14.12
N ASN A 33 39.50 14.77 14.32
CA ASN A 33 40.54 14.43 13.36
C ASN A 33 40.19 13.18 12.54
N TYR A 34 39.22 12.36 12.99
CA TYR A 34 38.77 11.19 12.23
C TYR A 34 38.06 11.63 10.94
N TYR A 35 38.63 11.22 9.81
CA TYR A 35 38.09 11.50 8.48
C TYR A 35 37.48 10.25 7.83
N MET A 36 38.15 9.10 8.02
CA MET A 36 37.65 7.78 7.59
C MET A 36 38.05 6.71 8.60
N ILE A 37 37.16 5.74 8.86
CA ILE A 37 37.41 4.59 9.72
C ILE A 37 36.90 3.33 9.01
N LEU A 38 37.70 2.26 8.98
CA LEU A 38 37.31 0.94 8.49
C LEU A 38 37.69 -0.11 9.54
N GLY A 39 36.71 -0.78 10.13
CA GLY A 39 36.91 -1.72 11.23
C GLY A 39 35.97 -1.46 12.41
N ARG A 40 36.31 -1.90 13.62
CA ARG A 40 35.44 -1.57 14.77
C ARG A 40 35.59 -0.10 15.10
N LEU A 41 34.46 0.58 15.23
CA LEU A 41 34.46 1.99 15.55
C LEU A 41 34.97 2.19 16.98
N PRO A 42 35.89 3.13 17.23
CA PRO A 42 36.20 3.55 18.59
C PRO A 42 34.97 4.18 19.23
N ASN A 43 34.87 4.11 20.56
CA ASN A 43 33.77 4.70 21.30
C ASN A 43 33.93 6.24 21.32
N LEU A 44 33.30 6.91 20.35
CA LEU A 44 33.36 8.35 20.14
C LEU A 44 31.98 8.96 20.33
N ASP A 45 31.90 10.14 20.93
CA ASP A 45 30.64 10.87 21.13
C ASP A 45 29.92 11.15 19.79
N LEU A 46 30.66 11.15 18.67
CA LEU A 46 30.14 11.31 17.32
C LEU A 46 29.10 10.23 16.95
N PHE A 47 29.23 9.06 17.57
CA PHE A 47 28.39 7.90 17.33
C PHE A 47 27.34 7.69 18.42
N ASP A 48 27.28 8.57 19.41
CA ASP A 48 26.27 8.49 20.46
C ASP A 48 24.87 8.66 19.86
N ASN A 49 23.95 7.81 20.32
CA ASN A 49 22.55 7.70 19.86
C ASN A 49 22.36 7.14 18.43
N LEU A 50 23.43 6.74 17.74
CA LEU A 50 23.28 5.94 16.52
C LEU A 50 23.08 4.46 16.89
N PRO A 51 22.32 3.68 16.09
CA PRO A 51 22.12 2.24 16.30
C PRO A 51 23.38 1.44 15.91
N ILE A 52 24.53 1.79 16.48
CA ILE A 52 25.84 1.20 16.18
C ILE A 52 26.16 0.15 17.23
N ASN A 53 26.40 -1.08 16.77
CA ASN A 53 26.94 -2.14 17.60
C ASN A 53 28.47 -2.17 17.47
N TYR A 54 29.19 -1.61 18.44
CA TYR A 54 30.66 -1.53 18.49
C TYR A 54 31.41 -2.88 18.42
N LYS A 55 30.71 -4.03 18.48
CA LYS A 55 31.31 -5.34 18.25
C LYS A 55 31.51 -5.67 16.76
N HIS A 56 30.79 -4.98 15.87
CA HIS A 56 30.86 -5.16 14.42
C HIS A 56 31.86 -4.19 13.79
N SER A 57 32.33 -4.53 12.59
CA SER A 57 33.11 -3.63 11.75
C SER A 57 32.18 -2.74 10.95
N TYR A 58 32.53 -1.46 10.84
CA TYR A 58 31.83 -0.45 10.04
C TYR A 58 32.79 0.25 9.09
N ILE A 59 32.21 0.99 8.15
CA ILE A 59 32.89 2.00 7.36
C ILE A 59 32.27 3.35 7.74
N PHE A 60 33.08 4.27 8.22
CA PHE A 60 32.73 5.67 8.41
C PHE A 60 33.59 6.53 7.49
N ALA A 61 32.97 7.49 6.81
CA ALA A 61 33.67 8.51 6.03
C ALA A 61 32.87 9.82 6.12
N ARG A 62 33.55 10.96 6.23
CA ARG A 62 32.86 12.27 6.29
C ARG A 62 32.13 12.62 5.00
N ALA A 63 32.67 12.23 3.86
CA ALA A 63 32.06 12.37 2.55
C ALA A 63 32.52 11.22 1.65
N GLY A 64 31.66 10.83 0.70
CA GLY A 64 31.96 9.84 -0.32
C GLY A 64 31.32 10.23 -1.64
N ILE A 65 32.04 10.02 -2.74
CA ILE A 65 31.52 10.11 -4.10
C ILE A 65 31.57 8.69 -4.65
N PHE A 66 30.40 8.13 -4.95
CA PHE A 66 30.26 6.77 -5.45
C PHE A 66 29.78 6.83 -6.89
N GLY A 67 30.33 6.00 -7.77
CA GLY A 67 29.75 5.76 -9.09
C GLY A 67 28.47 4.94 -8.96
N GLU A 68 28.56 3.83 -8.22
CA GLU A 68 27.45 2.91 -7.91
C GLU A 68 27.54 2.49 -6.43
N LEU A 69 26.41 2.31 -5.77
CA LEU A 69 26.31 1.85 -4.38
C LEU A 69 25.27 0.73 -4.28
N TYR A 70 25.73 -0.52 -4.27
CA TYR A 70 24.87 -1.67 -4.08
C TYR A 70 24.63 -1.93 -2.60
N ARG A 71 23.38 -1.80 -2.17
CA ARG A 71 22.93 -2.21 -0.85
C ARG A 71 22.33 -3.61 -0.97
N VAL A 72 22.75 -4.51 -0.09
CA VAL A 72 22.11 -5.82 0.03
C VAL A 72 21.50 -5.95 1.41
N ASP A 73 20.38 -6.66 1.49
CA ASP A 73 19.77 -6.99 2.77
C ASP A 73 20.52 -8.13 3.47
N TRP A 74 20.01 -8.55 4.62
CA TRP A 74 20.59 -9.62 5.43
C TRP A 74 20.57 -11.00 4.75
N GLN A 75 19.79 -11.17 3.67
CA GLN A 75 19.73 -12.38 2.85
C GLN A 75 20.66 -12.31 1.63
N GLY A 76 21.34 -11.17 1.42
CA GLY A 76 22.19 -10.92 0.27
C GLY A 76 21.43 -10.48 -0.99
N LEU A 77 20.16 -10.08 -0.86
CA LEU A 77 19.36 -9.59 -1.98
C LEU A 77 19.56 -8.08 -2.18
N PRO A 78 19.71 -7.59 -3.42
CA PRO A 78 19.79 -6.16 -3.69
C PRO A 78 18.56 -5.40 -3.15
N VAL A 79 18.82 -4.33 -2.41
CA VAL A 79 17.79 -3.41 -1.93
C VAL A 79 17.61 -2.33 -2.98
N GLN A 80 16.43 -2.34 -3.61
CA GLN A 80 16.04 -1.32 -4.55
C GLN A 80 15.69 -0.01 -3.82
N GLU A 81 16.26 1.11 -4.27
CA GLU A 81 15.92 2.45 -3.80
C GLU A 81 14.56 2.88 -4.32
N LEU A 82 13.68 3.33 -3.42
CA LEU A 82 12.38 3.87 -3.78
C LEU A 82 12.45 5.40 -3.85
N VAL A 83 12.23 5.97 -5.03
CA VAL A 83 12.27 7.42 -5.24
C VAL A 83 10.87 7.98 -5.37
N ASP A 84 10.50 8.88 -4.46
CA ASP A 84 9.19 9.55 -4.50
C ASP A 84 9.16 10.61 -5.60
N ARG A 85 8.22 10.47 -6.54
CA ARG A 85 8.00 11.37 -7.67
C ARG A 85 6.77 12.28 -7.46
N GLY A 86 6.19 12.29 -6.25
CA GLY A 86 5.01 13.08 -5.93
C GLY A 86 3.73 12.46 -6.48
N PHE A 87 2.78 13.28 -6.89
CA PHE A 87 1.51 12.78 -7.44
C PHE A 87 1.68 12.19 -8.84
N TRP A 88 0.96 11.12 -9.13
CA TRP A 88 0.91 10.56 -10.47
C TRP A 88 0.29 11.57 -11.45
N SER A 89 0.83 11.67 -12.66
CA SER A 89 0.20 12.39 -13.77
C SER A 89 0.43 11.70 -15.12
N ALA A 90 -0.59 11.76 -15.98
CA ALA A 90 -0.51 11.26 -17.34
C ALA A 90 0.54 11.98 -18.19
N GLU A 91 0.80 13.27 -17.89
CA GLU A 91 1.83 14.08 -18.53
C GLU A 91 3.22 13.52 -18.28
N VAL A 92 3.56 13.18 -17.03
CA VAL A 92 4.86 12.59 -16.70
C VAL A 92 4.97 11.19 -17.30
N ALA A 93 3.91 10.38 -17.22
CA ALA A 93 3.88 9.03 -17.78
C ALA A 93 4.15 9.01 -19.30
N SER A 94 3.73 10.06 -20.02
CA SER A 94 3.90 10.20 -21.48
C SER A 94 5.05 11.13 -21.89
N SER A 95 5.85 11.60 -20.94
CA SER A 95 6.97 12.53 -21.20
C SER A 95 8.24 11.79 -21.62
N ASP A 96 9.27 12.57 -22.00
CA ASP A 96 10.62 12.05 -22.24
C ASP A 96 11.33 11.55 -20.94
N ASN A 97 10.71 11.75 -19.77
CA ASN A 97 11.20 11.28 -18.47
C ASN A 97 10.10 10.54 -17.68
N PRO A 98 9.64 9.38 -18.17
CA PRO A 98 8.55 8.63 -17.57
C PRO A 98 8.96 7.95 -16.27
N TYR A 99 7.98 7.37 -15.56
CA TYR A 99 8.25 6.59 -14.35
C TYR A 99 9.08 5.34 -14.67
N THR A 100 10.07 5.06 -13.83
CA THR A 100 11.08 4.04 -14.05
C THR A 100 11.07 2.95 -12.98
N ASN A 101 11.44 1.74 -13.38
CA ASN A 101 11.70 0.61 -12.53
C ASN A 101 12.93 -0.14 -13.09
N THR A 102 14.07 -0.01 -12.41
CA THR A 102 15.35 -0.69 -12.69
C THR A 102 15.72 -1.58 -11.51
N GLN A 103 16.78 -2.40 -11.58
CA GLN A 103 17.17 -3.25 -10.45
C GLN A 103 17.54 -2.45 -9.18
N GLU A 104 18.08 -1.26 -9.35
CA GLU A 104 18.60 -0.42 -8.26
C GLU A 104 17.61 0.63 -7.79
N ARG A 105 16.66 1.04 -8.65
CA ARG A 105 15.77 2.17 -8.40
C ARG A 105 14.37 1.90 -8.93
N ALA A 106 13.35 2.18 -8.13
CA ALA A 106 11.96 2.27 -8.60
C ALA A 106 11.35 3.60 -8.19
N ASP A 107 10.65 4.23 -9.15
CA ASP A 107 9.83 5.39 -8.86
C ASP A 107 8.57 4.99 -8.10
N THR A 108 8.18 5.85 -7.16
CA THR A 108 6.92 5.76 -6.41
C THR A 108 6.11 7.03 -6.59
N VAL A 109 4.79 6.91 -6.57
CA VAL A 109 3.85 8.03 -6.79
C VAL A 109 2.69 7.96 -5.82
N TRP A 110 2.06 9.10 -5.56
CA TRP A 110 0.80 9.21 -4.83
C TRP A 110 -0.37 9.35 -5.79
N HIS A 111 -1.42 8.59 -5.57
CA HIS A 111 -2.63 8.64 -6.39
C HIS A 111 -3.85 8.18 -5.57
N TYR A 112 -4.91 9.00 -5.54
CA TYR A 112 -6.09 8.82 -4.69
C TYR A 112 -5.79 8.48 -3.21
N GLY A 113 -4.75 9.11 -2.64
CA GLY A 113 -4.35 8.90 -1.25
C GLY A 113 -3.61 7.58 -0.97
N CYS A 114 -3.27 6.81 -2.00
CA CYS A 114 -2.42 5.64 -1.89
C CYS A 114 -1.07 5.88 -2.59
N LYS A 115 -0.01 5.31 -2.03
CA LYS A 115 1.33 5.29 -2.60
C LYS A 115 1.51 4.02 -3.44
N TRP A 116 2.02 4.20 -4.65
CA TRP A 116 2.22 3.15 -5.64
C TRP A 116 3.67 3.09 -6.08
N LYS A 117 4.17 1.88 -6.31
CA LYS A 117 5.48 1.59 -6.88
C LYS A 117 5.35 1.22 -8.34
N CYS A 118 6.17 1.84 -9.19
CA CYS A 118 6.29 1.48 -10.59
C CYS A 118 6.89 0.07 -10.73
N LEU A 119 6.22 -0.79 -11.49
CA LEU A 119 6.69 -2.14 -11.82
C LEU A 119 7.22 -2.24 -13.25
N MET A 120 6.83 -1.32 -14.13
CA MET A 120 7.23 -1.31 -15.53
C MET A 120 7.71 0.07 -15.94
N THR A 121 8.99 0.17 -16.33
CA THR A 121 9.54 1.42 -16.86
C THR A 121 8.74 1.88 -18.07
N GLY A 122 8.30 3.15 -18.05
CA GLY A 122 7.52 3.73 -19.14
C GLY A 122 6.04 3.36 -19.13
N THR A 123 5.50 2.87 -18.01
CA THR A 123 4.06 2.58 -17.91
C THR A 123 3.22 3.84 -18.11
N ALA A 124 2.33 3.81 -19.10
CA ALA A 124 1.32 4.84 -19.33
C ALA A 124 0.03 4.59 -18.51
N ASP A 125 -0.11 3.39 -17.95
CA ASP A 125 -1.27 3.02 -17.14
C ASP A 125 -1.37 3.90 -15.90
N GLU A 126 -2.60 4.26 -15.53
CA GLU A 126 -2.90 4.94 -14.28
C GLU A 126 -2.78 3.93 -13.10
N PRO A 127 -2.25 4.32 -11.93
CA PRO A 127 -2.21 3.45 -10.77
C PRO A 127 -3.63 3.09 -10.30
N GLN A 128 -3.95 1.81 -10.33
CA GLN A 128 -5.23 1.28 -9.88
C GLN A 128 -5.14 -0.21 -9.58
N TYR A 129 -6.21 -0.74 -8.98
CA TYR A 129 -6.40 -2.18 -8.84
C TYR A 129 -6.26 -2.88 -10.21
N ALA A 130 -5.56 -4.02 -10.24
CA ALA A 130 -5.25 -4.79 -11.44
C ALA A 130 -4.40 -4.08 -12.52
N ALA A 131 -3.79 -2.92 -12.23
CA ALA A 131 -2.83 -2.29 -13.15
C ALA A 131 -1.49 -3.03 -13.15
N ALA A 132 -1.08 -3.58 -14.31
CA ALA A 132 0.17 -4.34 -14.42
C ALA A 132 1.44 -3.50 -14.16
N GLY A 133 1.36 -2.19 -14.39
CA GLY A 133 2.47 -1.25 -14.21
C GLY A 133 2.70 -0.79 -12.78
N TRP A 134 1.81 -1.12 -11.82
CA TRP A 134 1.82 -0.51 -10.49
C TRP A 134 1.54 -1.52 -9.36
N ALA A 135 2.24 -1.35 -8.23
CA ALA A 135 1.95 -2.07 -6.98
C ALA A 135 1.67 -1.07 -5.86
N MET A 136 0.57 -1.26 -5.12
CA MET A 136 0.28 -0.45 -3.94
C MET A 136 1.28 -0.77 -2.82
N LEU A 137 1.85 0.27 -2.21
CA LEU A 137 2.79 0.16 -1.08
C LEU A 137 2.17 0.60 0.24
N GLU A 138 1.42 1.70 0.21
CA GLU A 138 0.87 2.36 1.40
C GLU A 138 -0.45 3.04 1.04
N GLY A 139 -1.39 3.13 1.98
CA GLY A 139 -2.69 3.78 1.77
C GLY A 139 -3.82 3.03 2.46
N ASN A 140 -5.04 3.15 1.94
CA ASN A 140 -6.19 2.40 2.41
C ASN A 140 -6.33 1.08 1.63
N PRO A 141 -5.98 -0.08 2.21
CA PRO A 141 -6.12 -1.36 1.53
C PRO A 141 -7.54 -1.95 1.65
N GLU A 142 -8.46 -1.31 2.37
CA GLU A 142 -9.76 -1.90 2.65
C GLU A 142 -10.64 -1.93 1.40
N PHE A 143 -11.14 -3.12 1.10
CA PHE A 143 -12.24 -3.32 0.17
C PHE A 143 -13.56 -3.03 0.89
N THR A 144 -14.37 -2.13 0.34
CA THR A 144 -15.68 -1.77 0.89
C THR A 144 -16.74 -1.82 -0.20
N ILE A 145 -17.99 -2.07 0.18
CA ILE A 145 -19.14 -1.97 -0.72
C ILE A 145 -20.19 -1.00 -0.18
N GLU A 146 -20.85 -0.29 -1.10
CA GLU A 146 -22.01 0.55 -0.83
C GLU A 146 -23.22 -0.05 -1.56
N ILE A 147 -24.40 0.05 -0.93
CA ILE A 147 -25.67 -0.33 -1.56
C ILE A 147 -26.38 0.96 -1.98
N GLY A 148 -26.62 1.12 -3.27
CA GLY A 148 -27.45 2.18 -3.84
C GLY A 148 -28.83 1.68 -4.25
N SER A 149 -29.75 2.61 -4.53
CA SER A 149 -31.12 2.32 -4.97
C SER A 149 -31.49 3.22 -6.14
N THR A 150 -32.04 2.63 -7.21
CA THR A 150 -32.46 3.37 -8.42
C THR A 150 -33.56 4.41 -8.20
N LYS A 151 -34.35 4.28 -7.12
CA LYS A 151 -35.43 5.22 -6.76
C LYS A 151 -35.16 5.98 -5.46
N GLY A 152 -33.90 6.03 -5.01
CA GLY A 152 -33.53 6.64 -3.72
C GLY A 152 -34.00 5.81 -2.53
N TRP A 153 -34.18 6.44 -1.37
CA TRP A 153 -34.50 5.77 -0.09
C TRP A 153 -35.90 6.06 0.45
N TYR A 154 -36.72 6.80 -0.31
CA TYR A 154 -38.10 7.07 0.05
C TYR A 154 -39.03 6.23 -0.82
N PHE A 155 -39.80 5.35 -0.19
CA PHE A 155 -40.68 4.44 -0.90
C PHE A 155 -42.11 4.57 -0.41
N ASP A 156 -43.03 4.53 -1.36
CA ASP A 156 -44.44 4.34 -1.08
C ASP A 156 -44.72 2.83 -1.02
N ILE A 157 -45.42 2.42 0.03
CA ILE A 157 -45.71 1.01 0.32
C ILE A 157 -46.63 0.39 -0.75
N GLU A 158 -47.45 1.18 -1.43
CA GLU A 158 -48.37 0.69 -2.47
C GLU A 158 -47.70 0.56 -3.86
N THR A 159 -46.56 1.23 -4.06
CA THR A 159 -45.86 1.27 -5.36
C THR A 159 -44.39 0.86 -5.26
N PHE A 160 -44.02 0.14 -4.19
CA PHE A 160 -42.65 -0.26 -3.92
C PHE A 160 -42.05 -1.06 -5.09
N SER A 161 -41.04 -0.47 -5.71
CA SER A 161 -40.24 -1.09 -6.76
C SER A 161 -38.94 -0.32 -6.91
N THR A 162 -37.80 -0.98 -6.72
CA THR A 162 -36.47 -0.41 -6.95
C THR A 162 -35.48 -1.50 -7.31
N THR A 163 -34.36 -1.16 -7.93
CA THR A 163 -33.20 -2.06 -8.00
C THR A 163 -32.17 -1.57 -7.01
N LEU A 164 -31.80 -2.44 -6.06
CA LEU A 164 -30.61 -2.23 -5.25
C LEU A 164 -29.39 -2.60 -6.08
N TYR A 165 -28.37 -1.77 -6.07
CA TYR A 165 -27.12 -2.03 -6.78
C TYR A 165 -25.91 -1.88 -5.86
N ILE A 166 -24.87 -2.65 -6.11
CA ILE A 166 -23.62 -2.60 -5.35
C ILE A 166 -22.59 -1.78 -6.12
N THR A 167 -21.93 -0.88 -5.40
CA THR A 167 -20.66 -0.28 -5.84
C THR A 167 -19.54 -0.71 -4.91
N GLY A 168 -18.39 -1.08 -5.47
CA GLY A 168 -17.21 -1.51 -4.73
C GLY A 168 -16.12 -0.46 -4.77
N LYS A 169 -15.43 -0.26 -3.64
CA LYS A 169 -14.24 0.60 -3.57
C LYS A 169 -13.06 -0.15 -2.99
N LEU A 170 -11.91 -0.02 -3.65
CA LEU A 170 -10.62 -0.49 -3.17
C LEU A 170 -9.55 0.55 -3.54
N TYR A 171 -8.61 0.83 -2.63
CA TYR A 171 -7.60 1.89 -2.82
C TYR A 171 -8.21 3.26 -3.14
N ASN A 172 -9.37 3.55 -2.54
CA ASN A 172 -10.20 4.74 -2.79
C ASN A 172 -10.66 4.92 -4.25
N ARG A 173 -10.64 3.85 -5.05
CA ARG A 173 -11.14 3.84 -6.43
C ARG A 173 -12.29 2.87 -6.58
N ASP A 174 -13.15 3.15 -7.55
CA ASP A 174 -14.22 2.26 -7.96
C ASP A 174 -13.63 0.99 -8.60
N VAL A 175 -14.03 -0.17 -8.06
CA VAL A 175 -13.65 -1.50 -8.57
C VAL A 175 -14.89 -2.35 -8.87
N THR A 176 -16.06 -1.73 -9.03
CA THR A 176 -17.35 -2.42 -9.22
C THR A 176 -17.33 -3.38 -10.40
N ASP A 177 -16.68 -3.00 -11.51
CA ASP A 177 -16.57 -3.83 -12.71
C ASP A 177 -15.71 -5.08 -12.50
N HIS A 178 -14.83 -5.09 -11.48
CA HIS A 178 -14.01 -6.24 -11.11
C HIS A 178 -14.74 -7.22 -10.19
N ILE A 179 -15.90 -6.84 -9.63
CA ILE A 179 -16.74 -7.73 -8.83
C ILE A 179 -17.62 -8.55 -9.78
N LEU A 180 -17.42 -9.86 -9.80
CA LEU A 180 -18.25 -10.76 -10.60
C LEU A 180 -19.65 -10.89 -9.99
N ASP A 181 -20.69 -10.99 -10.83
CA ASP A 181 -22.06 -11.18 -10.36
C ASP A 181 -22.22 -12.50 -9.57
N ALA A 182 -21.44 -13.53 -9.92
CA ALA A 182 -21.44 -14.80 -9.19
C ALA A 182 -20.82 -14.69 -7.78
N ASP A 183 -20.06 -13.63 -7.51
CA ASP A 183 -19.39 -13.38 -6.23
C ASP A 183 -20.17 -12.40 -5.33
N VAL A 184 -21.40 -12.08 -5.74
CA VAL A 184 -22.33 -11.28 -4.94
C VAL A 184 -23.45 -12.18 -4.41
N SER A 185 -23.69 -12.09 -3.12
CA SER A 185 -24.82 -12.73 -2.46
C SER A 185 -25.67 -11.71 -1.72
N TRP A 186 -26.97 -11.97 -1.69
CA TRP A 186 -27.95 -11.16 -0.99
C TRP A 186 -28.69 -12.02 0.02
N THR A 187 -28.86 -11.50 1.22
CA THR A 187 -29.77 -12.07 2.22
C THR A 187 -30.80 -11.03 2.63
N ARG A 188 -31.94 -11.52 3.10
CA ARG A 188 -33.04 -10.71 3.61
C ARG A 188 -33.34 -11.17 5.02
N ASP A 189 -33.66 -10.22 5.90
CA ASP A 189 -34.12 -10.46 7.26
C ASP A 189 -35.44 -9.73 7.49
N THR A 190 -36.50 -10.53 7.59
CA THR A 190 -37.87 -10.11 7.91
C THR A 190 -38.29 -10.52 9.33
N GLY A 191 -37.41 -11.23 10.05
CA GLY A 191 -37.72 -11.95 11.29
C GLY A 191 -38.37 -13.33 11.07
N ASN A 192 -38.67 -13.72 9.83
CA ASN A 192 -39.17 -15.05 9.48
C ASN A 192 -38.17 -15.84 8.64
N VAL A 193 -37.35 -16.64 9.32
CA VAL A 193 -36.28 -17.47 8.73
C VAL A 193 -36.78 -18.36 7.58
N SER A 194 -38.00 -18.88 7.65
CA SER A 194 -38.51 -19.77 6.60
C SER A 194 -38.80 -19.01 5.30
N GLU A 195 -39.37 -17.81 5.41
CA GLU A 195 -39.63 -16.95 4.25
C GLU A 195 -38.34 -16.36 3.68
N ASP A 196 -37.41 -15.98 4.55
CA ASP A 196 -36.11 -15.43 4.15
C ASP A 196 -35.24 -16.44 3.41
N ASN A 197 -35.24 -17.70 3.86
CA ASN A 197 -34.59 -18.79 3.12
C ASN A 197 -35.24 -19.03 1.75
N ALA A 198 -36.57 -19.01 1.67
CA ALA A 198 -37.27 -19.16 0.39
C ALA A 198 -37.00 -17.98 -0.55
N TRP A 199 -36.89 -16.76 -0.02
CA TRP A 199 -36.54 -15.56 -0.77
C TRP A 199 -35.10 -15.63 -1.30
N ALA A 200 -34.15 -16.04 -0.46
CA ALA A 200 -32.73 -16.17 -0.83
C ALA A 200 -32.55 -17.13 -2.02
N VAL A 201 -33.30 -18.23 -2.07
CA VAL A 201 -33.29 -19.16 -3.21
C VAL A 201 -33.84 -18.51 -4.48
N LYS A 202 -34.93 -17.73 -4.38
CA LYS A 202 -35.53 -17.04 -5.54
C LYS A 202 -34.65 -15.95 -6.13
N ARG A 203 -33.84 -15.31 -5.28
CA ARG A 203 -32.92 -14.22 -5.66
C ARG A 203 -31.47 -14.67 -5.77
N ALA A 204 -31.21 -15.97 -5.70
CA ALA A 204 -29.89 -16.54 -5.96
C ALA A 204 -29.41 -16.12 -7.37
N GLY A 205 -28.20 -15.59 -7.45
CA GLY A 205 -27.63 -15.12 -8.72
C GLY A 205 -28.16 -13.78 -9.23
N ALA A 206 -28.84 -12.98 -8.39
CA ALA A 206 -29.16 -11.58 -8.73
C ALA A 206 -27.90 -10.77 -9.08
N GLY A 207 -26.75 -11.13 -8.50
CA GLY A 207 -25.49 -10.46 -8.75
C GLY A 207 -25.46 -9.05 -8.18
N LYS A 208 -24.72 -8.15 -8.84
CA LYS A 208 -24.57 -6.75 -8.38
C LYS A 208 -25.88 -5.96 -8.35
N ASN A 209 -26.92 -6.42 -9.05
CA ASN A 209 -28.20 -5.73 -9.18
C ASN A 209 -29.34 -6.62 -8.67
N LEU A 210 -30.03 -6.19 -7.62
CA LEU A 210 -31.15 -6.88 -7.02
C LEU A 210 -32.46 -6.09 -7.27
N PRO A 211 -33.26 -6.49 -8.28
CA PRO A 211 -34.59 -5.92 -8.48
C PRO A 211 -35.52 -6.35 -7.34
N LEU A 212 -36.09 -5.37 -6.66
CA LEU A 212 -37.04 -5.51 -5.58
C LEU A 212 -38.43 -5.00 -5.99
N THR A 213 -39.43 -5.73 -5.54
CA THR A 213 -40.86 -5.45 -5.66
C THR A 213 -41.53 -5.67 -4.31
N ILE A 214 -42.82 -5.35 -4.20
CA ILE A 214 -43.58 -5.51 -2.96
C ILE A 214 -43.55 -6.95 -2.44
N ASP A 215 -43.51 -7.94 -3.34
CA ASP A 215 -43.44 -9.37 -3.00
C ASP A 215 -42.13 -9.73 -2.30
N ASP A 216 -41.07 -8.96 -2.52
CA ASP A 216 -39.76 -9.16 -1.89
C ASP A 216 -39.74 -8.67 -0.43
N LEU A 217 -40.73 -7.90 0.01
CA LEU A 217 -40.89 -7.49 1.40
C LEU A 217 -41.59 -8.57 2.25
N GLY A 218 -42.18 -9.59 1.61
CA GLY A 218 -42.89 -10.67 2.26
C GLY A 218 -44.40 -10.39 2.45
N PRO A 219 -45.22 -11.42 2.68
CA PRO A 219 -46.69 -11.30 2.71
C PRO A 219 -47.24 -10.44 3.85
N ASN A 220 -46.46 -10.27 4.93
CA ASN A 220 -46.84 -9.47 6.10
C ASN A 220 -46.20 -8.08 6.12
N TYR A 221 -45.68 -7.59 4.98
CA TYR A 221 -44.92 -6.33 4.90
C TYR A 221 -45.65 -5.12 5.51
N THR A 222 -46.99 -5.06 5.44
CA THR A 222 -47.81 -3.99 6.04
C THR A 222 -47.80 -3.96 7.56
N ASN A 223 -47.49 -5.10 8.21
CA ASN A 223 -47.41 -5.25 9.66
C ASN A 223 -45.96 -5.44 10.16
N MET A 224 -45.00 -5.48 9.23
CA MET A 224 -43.59 -5.62 9.57
C MET A 224 -43.02 -4.30 10.07
N ARG A 225 -42.16 -4.38 11.07
CA ARG A 225 -41.48 -3.21 11.64
C ARG A 225 -40.21 -2.84 10.87
N VAL A 226 -39.54 -3.83 10.29
CA VAL A 226 -38.22 -3.72 9.67
C VAL A 226 -38.06 -4.83 8.62
N CYS A 227 -37.54 -4.51 7.44
CA CYS A 227 -37.01 -5.47 6.48
C CYS A 227 -35.58 -5.08 6.09
N THR A 228 -34.60 -5.94 6.42
CA THR A 228 -33.19 -5.65 6.14
C THR A 228 -32.68 -6.50 4.98
N PHE A 229 -32.01 -5.88 4.02
CA PHE A 229 -31.30 -6.55 2.95
C PHE A 229 -29.81 -6.39 3.17
N LYS A 230 -29.08 -7.50 3.20
CA LYS A 230 -27.62 -7.53 3.35
C LYS A 230 -27.01 -8.01 2.04
N ALA A 231 -26.03 -7.26 1.55
CA ALA A 231 -25.17 -7.68 0.46
C ALA A 231 -23.82 -8.13 1.00
N GLN A 232 -23.29 -9.19 0.42
CA GLN A 232 -21.89 -9.58 0.56
C GLN A 232 -21.29 -9.68 -0.84
N ALA A 233 -20.14 -9.07 -1.05
CA ALA A 233 -19.39 -9.14 -2.29
C ALA A 233 -17.97 -9.66 -2.03
N LEU A 234 -17.47 -10.46 -2.96
CA LEU A 234 -16.12 -10.97 -2.95
C LEU A 234 -15.35 -10.45 -4.17
N LEU A 235 -14.16 -9.92 -3.92
CA LEU A 235 -13.22 -9.43 -4.94
C LEU A 235 -12.03 -10.40 -5.04
N ARG A 236 -11.75 -10.88 -6.25
CA ARG A 236 -10.72 -11.91 -6.50
C ARG A 236 -9.39 -11.27 -6.90
N ASP A 237 -8.38 -11.34 -6.03
CA ASP A 237 -7.04 -10.79 -6.31
C ASP A 237 -6.02 -11.87 -6.74
N GLY A 238 -6.48 -12.92 -7.41
CA GLY A 238 -5.64 -14.00 -7.98
C GLY A 238 -4.98 -14.95 -6.97
N GLN A 239 -4.73 -14.52 -5.72
CA GLN A 239 -4.21 -15.37 -4.63
C GLN A 239 -5.05 -15.29 -3.34
N GLN A 240 -5.73 -14.17 -3.11
CA GLN A 240 -6.59 -13.94 -1.95
C GLN A 240 -7.94 -13.38 -2.38
N PHE A 241 -8.91 -13.45 -1.47
CA PHE A 241 -10.25 -12.92 -1.66
C PHE A 241 -10.50 -11.84 -0.62
N GLU A 242 -10.83 -10.65 -1.08
CA GLU A 242 -11.34 -9.60 -0.22
C GLU A 242 -12.87 -9.74 -0.11
N VAL A 243 -13.41 -9.65 1.11
CA VAL A 243 -14.84 -9.78 1.35
C VAL A 243 -15.35 -8.53 2.05
N ALA A 244 -16.38 -7.92 1.47
CA ALA A 244 -17.05 -6.77 2.06
C ALA A 244 -18.55 -7.05 2.20
N GLU A 245 -19.13 -6.49 3.26
CA GLU A 245 -20.55 -6.61 3.56
C GLU A 245 -21.15 -5.24 3.86
N ASN A 246 -22.39 -5.03 3.44
CA ASN A 246 -23.17 -3.87 3.81
C ASN A 246 -24.65 -4.24 3.86
N PHE A 247 -25.46 -3.44 4.53
CA PHE A 247 -26.89 -3.70 4.67
C PHE A 247 -27.70 -2.40 4.60
N VAL A 248 -28.95 -2.55 4.18
CA VAL A 248 -29.94 -1.49 4.14
C VAL A 248 -31.23 -1.98 4.77
N THR A 249 -31.90 -1.09 5.49
CA THR A 249 -33.13 -1.41 6.21
C THR A 249 -34.25 -0.52 5.72
N PHE A 250 -35.40 -1.13 5.43
CA PHE A 250 -36.67 -0.46 5.13
C PHE A 250 -37.63 -0.57 6.31
#